data_AF-A0A377PCV2-F1
#
_entry.id   AF-A0A377PCV2-F1
#
_cell.length_a   1.000
_cell.length_b   1.000
_cell.length_c   1.000
_cell.angle_alpha   90.00
_cell.angle_beta   90.00
_cell.angle_gamma   90.00
#
_symmetry.space_group_name_H-M   'P 1'
#
loop_
_entity.id
_entity.type
_entity.pdbx_description
1 polymer ?
#
loop_
_entity_poly.entity_id
_entity_poly.type
_entity_poly.pdbx_seq_one_letter_code
_entity_poly.pdbx_strand_id
1 'polypeptide(L)'
;MEKALELQAWQHLTIVRPSMLQGDRPKPRLLEQISEPIFKLLPEKWKAVEASAVAMAMLKSARNPAPYRLQIIESEQIQKYSQ
;
A
#
# COMPACT_ATOMS: atom_id res chain seq x y z
N MET A 1 -4.72 -16.36 -2.95
CA MET A 1 -5.01 -16.02 -1.55
C MET A 1 -6.15 -15.02 -1.44
N GLU A 2 -6.11 -13.86 -2.10
CA GLU A 2 -7.21 -12.87 -2.07
C GLU A 2 -8.58 -13.44 -2.47
N LYS A 3 -8.66 -14.19 -3.58
CA LYS A 3 -9.89 -14.89 -4.00
C LYS A 3 -10.46 -15.81 -2.92
N ALA A 4 -9.63 -16.40 -2.06
CA ALA A 4 -10.13 -17.25 -0.97
C ALA A 4 -10.76 -16.41 0.15
N LEU A 5 -10.27 -15.19 0.39
CA LEU A 5 -10.88 -14.24 1.32
C LEU A 5 -12.20 -13.70 0.77
N GLU A 6 -12.29 -13.44 -0.54
CA GLU A 6 -13.54 -13.00 -1.19
C GLU A 6 -14.65 -14.05 -1.11
N LEU A 7 -14.30 -15.34 -1.13
CA LEU A 7 -15.25 -16.45 -1.02
C LEU A 7 -15.76 -16.66 0.41
N GLN A 8 -15.12 -16.05 1.41
CA GLN A 8 -15.59 -16.09 2.79
C GLN A 8 -16.67 -15.01 2.99
N ALA A 9 -17.74 -15.36 3.72
CA ALA A 9 -18.91 -14.49 3.92
C ALA A 9 -18.68 -13.35 4.93
N TRP A 10 -17.61 -12.57 4.74
CA TRP A 10 -17.34 -11.39 5.53
C TRP A 10 -18.44 -10.34 5.36
N GLN A 11 -18.82 -9.67 6.44
CA GLN A 11 -19.76 -8.53 6.38
C GLN A 11 -19.16 -7.39 5.54
N HIS A 12 -17.89 -7.06 5.79
CA HIS A 12 -17.09 -6.12 5.02
C HIS A 12 -15.66 -6.67 4.92
N LEU A 13 -15.09 -6.63 3.71
CA LEU A 13 -13.75 -7.06 3.39
C LEU A 13 -13.03 -5.93 2.64
N THR A 14 -11.97 -5.41 3.23
CA THR A 14 -11.09 -4.43 2.56
C THR A 14 -9.74 -5.07 2.27
N ILE A 15 -9.36 -5.09 0.99
CA ILE A 15 -8.05 -5.55 0.52
C ILE A 15 -7.22 -4.32 0.17
N VAL A 16 -6.09 -4.13 0.86
CA VAL A 16 -5.16 -3.05 0.60
C VAL A 16 -3.98 -3.60 -0.22
N ARG A 17 -3.77 -3.07 -1.41
CA ARG A 17 -2.73 -3.50 -2.36
C ARG A 17 -1.65 -2.43 -2.51
N PRO A 18 -0.68 -2.37 -1.58
CA PRO A 18 0.45 -1.46 -1.73
C PRO A 18 1.37 -1.91 -2.87
N SER A 19 2.05 -0.95 -3.48
CA SER A 19 3.26 -1.21 -4.27
C SER A 19 4.44 -1.48 -3.30
N MET A 20 5.66 -1.11 -3.66
CA MET A 20 6.82 -1.28 -2.78
C MET A 20 6.66 -0.44 -1.51
N LEU A 21 6.86 -1.02 -0.33
CA LEU A 21 6.80 -0.27 0.92
C LEU A 21 8.09 0.52 1.14
N GLN A 22 7.97 1.83 1.35
CA GLN A 22 9.01 2.70 1.87
C GLN A 22 8.94 2.71 3.39
N GLY A 23 10.10 2.57 4.04
CA GLY A 23 10.25 2.58 5.48
C GLY A 23 11.68 2.28 5.88
N ASP A 24 12.16 2.97 6.91
CA ASP A 24 13.52 2.81 7.42
C ASP A 24 13.78 1.35 7.82
N ARG A 25 14.58 0.67 7.01
CA ARG A 25 15.20 -0.59 7.44
C ARG A 25 16.43 -0.23 8.27
N PRO A 26 16.66 -0.84 9.44
CA PRO A 26 17.84 -0.60 10.27
C PRO A 26 19.19 -1.03 9.64
N LYS A 27 19.22 -1.39 8.36
CA LYS A 27 20.43 -1.64 7.58
C LYS A 27 20.30 -0.97 6.22
N PRO A 28 20.72 0.30 6.06
CA PRO A 28 20.99 0.85 4.75
C PRO A 28 22.11 0.02 4.14
N ARG A 29 21.83 -0.66 3.03
CA ARG A 29 22.89 -1.33 2.27
C ARG A 29 23.61 -0.20 1.54
N LEU A 30 24.87 0.03 1.91
CA LEU A 30 25.83 0.97 1.30
C LEU A 30 25.90 1.00 -0.25
N LEU A 31 25.19 0.11 -0.94
CA LEU A 31 25.01 0.09 -2.38
C LEU A 31 23.98 1.11 -2.91
N GLU A 32 23.18 1.75 -2.05
CA GLU A 32 22.10 2.66 -2.49
C GLU A 32 22.58 3.98 -3.10
N GLN A 33 23.77 4.48 -2.78
CA GLN A 33 24.26 5.77 -3.31
C GLN A 33 24.62 5.76 -4.81
N ILE A 34 24.79 4.60 -5.43
CA ILE A 34 25.26 4.51 -6.83
C ILE A 34 24.08 4.38 -7.83
N SER A 35 22.88 4.00 -7.36
CA SER A 35 21.73 3.73 -8.23
C SER A 35 20.62 4.79 -8.21
N GLU A 36 20.69 5.79 -7.33
CA GLU A 36 19.66 6.83 -7.18
C GLU A 36 19.18 7.51 -8.48
N PRO A 37 20.04 7.84 -9.47
CA PRO A 37 19.54 8.51 -10.68
C PRO A 37 18.77 7.59 -11.64
N ILE A 38 18.90 6.26 -11.53
CA ILE A 38 18.19 5.30 -12.39
C ILE A 38 16.75 5.09 -11.89
N PHE A 39 16.53 5.13 -10.57
CA PHE A 39 15.20 4.92 -9.98
C PHE A 39 14.23 6.10 -10.20
N LYS A 40 14.73 7.32 -10.47
CA LYS A 40 13.89 8.49 -10.80
C LYS A 40 13.20 8.41 -12.16
N LEU A 41 13.63 7.48 -13.03
CA LEU A 41 13.06 7.32 -14.37
C LEU A 41 11.95 6.26 -14.43
N LEU A 42 11.59 5.63 -13.29
CA LEU A 42 10.58 4.58 -13.27
C LEU A 42 9.15 5.14 -13.27
N PRO A 43 8.22 4.51 -14.02
CA PRO A 43 6.85 4.98 -14.15
C PRO A 43 6.10 4.96 -12.80
N GLU A 44 5.20 5.92 -12.64
CA GLU A 44 4.54 6.31 -11.38
C GLU A 44 3.87 5.18 -10.59
N LYS A 45 3.46 4.11 -11.28
CA LYS A 45 2.84 2.91 -10.73
C LYS A 45 3.77 2.10 -9.79
N TRP A 46 5.07 2.40 -9.83
CA TRP A 46 6.11 1.76 -9.02
C TRP A 46 6.58 2.64 -7.87
N LYS A 47 6.01 3.85 -7.72
CA LYS A 47 6.32 4.71 -6.57
C LYS A 47 6.08 3.91 -5.31
N ALA A 48 7.09 3.89 -4.47
CA ALA A 48 6.96 3.24 -3.18
C ALA A 48 5.99 4.03 -2.31
N VAL A 49 5.29 3.31 -1.44
CA VAL A 49 4.27 3.85 -0.55
C VAL A 49 4.78 3.74 0.88
N GLU A 50 4.65 4.84 1.62
CA GLU A 50 5.00 4.89 3.04
C GLU A 50 4.20 3.85 3.84
N ALA A 51 4.87 3.09 4.70
CA ALA A 51 4.21 2.12 5.57
C ALA A 51 3.16 2.79 6.49
N SER A 52 3.40 4.05 6.88
CA SER A 52 2.46 4.86 7.66
C SER A 52 1.17 5.16 6.87
N ALA A 53 1.27 5.40 5.57
CA ALA A 53 0.13 5.64 4.69
C ALA A 53 -0.73 4.38 4.53
N VAL A 54 -0.09 3.21 4.40
CA VAL A 54 -0.80 1.91 4.38
C VAL A 54 -1.56 1.68 5.69
N ALA A 55 -0.89 1.88 6.83
CA ALA A 55 -1.52 1.74 8.14
C ALA A 55 -2.71 2.70 8.31
N MET A 56 -2.58 3.94 7.85
CA MET A 56 -3.65 4.94 7.87
C MET A 56 -4.83 4.54 6.97
N ALA A 57 -4.56 4.01 5.78
CA ALA A 57 -5.60 3.51 4.87
C ALA A 57 -6.38 2.33 5.49
N MET A 58 -5.67 1.37 6.10
CA MET A 58 -6.28 0.26 6.85
C MET A 58 -7.12 0.76 8.03
N LEU A 59 -6.60 1.70 8.83
CA LEU A 59 -7.32 2.23 9.98
C LEU A 59 -8.59 2.99 9.57
N LYS A 60 -8.51 3.83 8.53
CA LYS A 60 -9.67 4.60 8.04
C LYS A 60 -10.74 3.71 7.44
N SER A 61 -10.36 2.70 6.66
CA SER A 61 -11.30 1.73 6.08
C SER A 61 -11.95 0.83 7.13
N ALA A 62 -11.22 0.44 8.19
CA ALA A 62 -11.81 -0.31 9.29
C ALA A 62 -12.82 0.52 10.10
N ARG A 63 -12.55 1.82 10.30
CA ARG A 63 -13.45 2.74 11.02
C ARG A 63 -14.67 3.16 10.21
N ASN A 64 -14.50 3.31 8.90
CA ASN A 64 -15.55 3.73 7.98
C ASN A 64 -15.58 2.73 6.81
N PRO A 65 -16.16 1.53 7.04
CA PRO A 65 -16.25 0.52 6.00
C PRO A 65 -17.08 1.04 4.83
N ALA A 66 -16.69 0.63 3.63
CA ALA A 66 -17.45 0.97 2.44
C ALA A 66 -18.86 0.37 2.47
N PRO A 67 -19.85 0.98 1.78
CA PRO A 67 -21.22 0.44 1.72
C PRO A 67 -21.32 -0.88 0.95
N TYR A 68 -20.24 -1.32 0.31
CA TYR A 68 -20.13 -2.56 -0.44
C TYR A 68 -19.31 -3.60 0.34
N ARG A 69 -19.62 -4.88 0.13
CA ARG A 69 -18.98 -6.00 0.83
C ARG A 69 -17.47 -6.08 0.59
N LEU A 70 -17.01 -5.82 -0.62
CA LEU A 70 -15.59 -5.90 -1.00
C LEU A 70 -15.08 -4.53 -1.44
N GLN A 71 -14.10 -4.01 -0.71
CA GLN A 71 -13.35 -2.81 -1.08
C GLN A 71 -11.92 -3.18 -1.43
N ILE A 72 -11.44 -2.69 -2.56
CA ILE A 72 -10.02 -2.80 -2.92
C ILE A 72 -9.43 -1.39 -2.91
N ILE A 73 -8.33 -1.21 -2.21
CA ILE A 73 -7.58 0.05 -2.15
C ILE A 73 -6.24 -0.20 -2.84
N GLU A 74 -6.09 0.34 -4.05
CA GLU A 74 -4.87 0.21 -4.85
C GLU A 74 -3.80 1.24 -4.44
N SER A 75 -2.55 0.99 -4.81
CA SER A 75 -1.39 1.81 -4.43
C SER A 75 -1.58 3.32 -4.66
N GLU A 76 -2.14 3.72 -5.81
CA GLU A 76 -2.40 5.13 -6.13
C GLU A 76 -3.40 5.79 -5.17
N GLN A 77 -4.34 4.99 -4.63
CA GLN A 77 -5.27 5.47 -3.61
C GLN A 77 -4.60 5.53 -2.24
N ILE A 78 -3.65 4.63 -1.94
CA ILE A 78 -2.92 4.64 -0.67
C ILE A 78 -2.03 5.89 -0.55
N GLN A 79 -1.46 6.37 -1.65
CA GLN A 79 -0.66 7.62 -1.65
C GLN A 79 -1.44 8.84 -1.11
N LYS A 80 -2.78 8.83 -1.20
CA LYS A 80 -3.63 9.90 -0.63
C LYS A 80 -3.67 9.92 0.89
N TYR A 81 -3.12 8.88 1.54
CA TYR A 81 -3.04 8.76 2.99
C TYR A 81 -1.63 9.08 3.52
N SER A 82 -0.67 9.35 2.64
CA SER A 82 0.64 9.90 3.00
C SER A 82 0.45 11.35 3.46
N GLN A 83 0.92 11.67 4.67
CA GLN A 83 0.97 13.04 5.20
C GLN A 83 2.36 13.63 5.00
#